data_AF-A0A2E9TH55-F1
#
_entry.id   AF-A0A2E9TH55-F1
#
_cell.length_a   1.000
_cell.length_b   1.000
_cell.length_c   1.000
_cell.angle_alpha   90.00
_cell.angle_beta   90.00
_cell.angle_gamma   90.00
#
_symmetry.space_group_name_H-M   'P 1'
#
loop_
_entity.id
_entity.type
_entity.pdbx_description
1 polymer ?
#
loop_
_entity_poly.entity_id
_entity_poly.type
_entity_poly.pdbx_seq_one_letter_code
_entity_poly.pdbx_strand_id
1 'polypeptide(L)'
;FNEGLKYINKEMCDYVSVDYDISLDHARNLLDSEVGIQGNMDPKIFYQEIDEIENYLKSLIDFGSKNTDWIFNLGHGFRPDIDHIKVKYVVEWIKNANWKR
;
A
#
# COMPACT_ATOMS: atom_id res chain seq x y z
N PHE A 1 2.04 -9.53 17.22
CA PHE A 1 0.78 -9.60 16.44
C PHE A 1 1.16 -9.27 15.00
N ASN A 2 0.70 -10.03 13.99
CA ASN A 2 1.09 -10.01 12.54
C ASN A 2 1.97 -11.18 12.05
N GLU A 3 2.40 -12.07 12.92
CA GLU A 3 3.13 -13.31 12.56
C GLU A 3 2.30 -14.30 11.72
N GLY A 4 1.00 -14.05 11.51
CA GLY A 4 0.14 -14.92 10.68
C GLY A 4 0.55 -14.93 9.20
N LEU A 5 1.15 -13.84 8.70
CA LEU A 5 1.57 -13.71 7.30
C LEU A 5 2.56 -14.79 6.87
N LYS A 6 3.42 -15.26 7.78
CA LYS A 6 4.44 -16.28 7.48
C LYS A 6 3.88 -17.66 7.15
N TYR A 7 2.58 -17.87 7.39
CA TYR A 7 1.90 -19.12 7.09
C TYR A 7 1.11 -19.06 5.77
N ILE A 8 1.01 -17.88 5.15
CA ILE A 8 0.32 -17.72 3.86
C ILE A 8 1.32 -17.99 2.74
N ASN A 9 0.93 -18.85 1.80
CA ASN A 9 1.74 -19.23 0.65
C ASN A 9 0.91 -19.24 -0.64
N LYS A 10 1.57 -19.56 -1.76
CA LYS A 10 0.96 -19.54 -3.09
C LYS A 10 -0.17 -20.56 -3.29
N GLU A 11 -0.20 -21.64 -2.52
CA GLU A 11 -1.29 -22.62 -2.59
C GLU A 11 -2.59 -22.09 -1.97
N MET A 12 -2.49 -21.09 -1.08
CA MET A 12 -3.65 -20.49 -0.42
C MET A 12 -4.26 -19.32 -1.20
N CYS A 13 -3.43 -18.46 -1.80
CA CYS A 13 -3.88 -17.31 -2.55
C CYS A 13 -2.80 -16.71 -3.45
N ASP A 14 -3.23 -15.90 -4.41
CA ASP A 14 -2.32 -15.12 -5.27
C ASP A 14 -1.82 -13.82 -4.61
N TYR A 15 -2.68 -13.17 -3.81
CA TYR A 15 -2.40 -11.89 -3.17
C TYR A 15 -2.94 -11.84 -1.74
N VAL A 16 -2.20 -11.20 -0.85
CA VAL A 16 -2.63 -10.88 0.52
C VAL A 16 -2.78 -9.39 0.69
N SER A 17 -3.89 -8.96 1.30
CA SER A 17 -4.06 -7.56 1.71
C SER A 17 -3.55 -7.34 3.12
N VAL A 18 -2.82 -6.26 3.34
CA VAL A 18 -2.38 -5.83 4.67
C VAL A 18 -2.91 -4.43 4.98
N ASP A 19 -3.22 -4.19 6.25
CA ASP A 19 -3.64 -2.88 6.73
C ASP A 19 -2.43 -1.97 7.05
N TYR A 20 -2.72 -0.76 7.52
CA TYR A 20 -1.73 0.28 7.79
C TYR A 20 -0.94 0.07 9.10
N ASP A 21 -1.30 -0.89 9.95
CA ASP A 21 -0.63 -1.13 11.23
C ASP A 21 0.68 -1.92 11.06
N ILE A 22 0.91 -2.52 9.88
CA ILE A 22 2.18 -3.15 9.50
C ILE A 22 2.89 -2.34 8.41
N SER A 23 4.22 -2.24 8.42
CA SER A 23 4.93 -1.65 7.28
C SER A 23 4.96 -2.61 6.09
N LEU A 24 4.92 -2.07 4.87
CA LEU A 24 5.01 -2.88 3.64
C LEU A 24 6.28 -3.74 3.61
N ASP A 25 7.43 -3.18 4.00
CA ASP A 25 8.70 -3.93 4.08
C ASP A 25 8.63 -5.09 5.07
N HIS A 26 8.02 -4.90 6.23
CA HIS A 26 7.91 -5.97 7.21
C HIS A 26 6.94 -7.06 6.73
N ALA A 27 5.79 -6.67 6.18
CA ALA A 27 4.84 -7.62 5.60
C ALA A 27 5.47 -8.43 4.46
N ARG A 28 6.24 -7.78 3.59
CA ARG A 28 6.95 -8.41 2.48
C ARG A 28 8.03 -9.38 2.93
N ASN A 29 8.74 -9.08 4.01
CA ASN A 29 9.73 -10.00 4.60
C ASN A 29 9.10 -11.22 5.28
N LEU A 30 7.85 -11.11 5.75
CA LEU A 30 7.13 -12.23 6.38
C LEU A 30 6.42 -13.12 5.36
N LEU A 31 5.89 -12.54 4.29
CA LEU A 31 5.09 -13.26 3.30
C LEU A 31 5.98 -14.09 2.36
N ASP A 32 5.45 -15.22 1.91
CA ASP A 32 6.03 -15.99 0.80
C ASP A 32 6.27 -15.09 -0.42
N SER A 33 7.48 -15.14 -0.99
CA SER A 33 7.89 -14.36 -2.15
C SER A 33 7.09 -14.64 -3.42
N GLU A 34 6.37 -15.76 -3.50
CA GLU A 34 5.49 -16.10 -4.63
C GLU A 34 4.09 -15.49 -4.51
N VAL A 35 3.77 -14.86 -3.36
CA VAL A 35 2.47 -14.24 -3.08
C VAL A 35 2.57 -12.72 -3.18
N GLY A 36 1.72 -12.13 -4.01
CA GLY A 36 1.62 -10.69 -4.15
C GLY A 36 1.06 -10.01 -2.90
N ILE A 37 1.31 -8.71 -2.77
CA ILE A 37 0.80 -7.90 -1.64
C ILE A 37 -0.11 -6.79 -2.14
N GLN A 38 -1.19 -6.53 -1.41
CA GLN A 38 -2.06 -5.39 -1.60
C GLN A 38 -2.07 -4.52 -0.35
N GLY A 39 -2.09 -3.19 -0.54
CA GLY A 39 -2.20 -2.22 0.54
C GLY A 39 -1.17 -1.09 0.44
N ASN A 40 -0.94 -0.31 1.48
CA ASN A 40 -1.61 -0.41 2.77
C ASN A 40 -1.84 0.96 3.45
N MET A 41 -2.00 2.01 2.65
CA MET A 41 -2.10 3.39 3.11
C MET A 41 -3.24 3.60 4.12
N ASP A 42 -2.97 4.31 5.22
CA ASP A 42 -4.00 4.70 6.19
C ASP A 42 -4.96 5.72 5.54
N PRO A 43 -6.29 5.45 5.47
CA PRO A 43 -7.25 6.42 4.94
C PRO A 43 -7.26 7.77 5.68
N LYS A 44 -6.77 7.85 6.92
CA LYS A 44 -6.69 9.13 7.66
C LYS A 44 -5.75 10.14 7.01
N ILE A 45 -4.83 9.71 6.16
CA ILE A 45 -3.93 10.63 5.47
C ILE A 45 -4.69 11.63 4.58
N PHE A 46 -5.93 11.33 4.17
CA PHE A 46 -6.73 12.30 3.42
C PHE A 46 -7.18 13.52 4.23
N TYR A 47 -7.01 13.51 5.56
CA TYR A 47 -7.21 14.70 6.40
C TYR A 47 -5.99 15.63 6.43
N GLN A 48 -4.85 15.17 5.95
CA GLN A 48 -3.60 15.93 5.88
C GLN A 48 -3.58 16.87 4.67
N GLU A 49 -2.63 17.81 4.66
CA GLU A 49 -2.40 18.69 3.50
C GLU A 49 -1.83 17.90 2.31
N ILE A 50 -2.03 18.40 1.09
CA ILE A 50 -1.57 17.73 -0.15
C ILE A 50 -0.07 17.43 -0.11
N ASP A 51 0.75 18.34 0.43
CA ASP A 51 2.20 18.17 0.53
C ASP A 51 2.57 16.97 1.41
N GLU A 52 1.83 16.71 2.50
CA GLU A 52 2.06 15.57 3.38
C GLU A 52 1.65 14.26 2.71
N ILE A 53 0.54 14.27 1.96
CA ILE A 53 0.12 13.15 1.11
C ILE A 53 1.21 12.85 0.08
N GLU A 54 1.70 13.85 -0.63
CA GLU A 54 2.75 13.69 -1.64
C GLU A 54 4.05 13.12 -1.05
N ASN A 55 4.44 13.59 0.14
CA ASN A 55 5.63 13.08 0.84
C ASN A 55 5.48 11.60 1.20
N TYR A 56 4.31 11.19 1.69
CA TYR A 56 4.02 9.77 1.92
C TYR A 56 4.09 8.97 0.62
N LEU A 57 3.45 9.44 -0.45
CA LEU A 57 3.46 8.74 -1.74
C LEU A 57 4.89 8.58 -2.29
N LYS A 58 5.73 9.61 -2.18
CA LYS A 58 7.16 9.54 -2.56
C LYS A 58 7.92 8.46 -1.78
N SER A 59 7.61 8.26 -0.50
CA SER A 59 8.25 7.21 0.30
C SER A 59 7.95 5.80 -0.22
N LEU A 60 6.85 5.62 -0.96
CA LEU A 60 6.48 4.32 -1.53
C LEU A 60 7.30 3.93 -2.77
N ILE A 61 8.04 4.87 -3.37
CA ILE A 61 8.79 4.62 -4.60
C ILE A 61 9.85 3.53 -4.40
N ASP A 62 10.56 3.53 -3.26
CA ASP A 62 11.58 2.52 -2.99
C ASP A 62 10.96 1.11 -2.89
N PHE A 63 9.89 0.96 -2.12
CA PHE A 63 9.15 -0.29 -2.01
C PHE A 63 8.60 -0.74 -3.37
N GLY A 64 7.93 0.16 -4.10
CA GLY A 64 7.35 -0.14 -5.41
C GLY A 64 8.38 -0.50 -6.47
N SER A 65 9.58 0.07 -6.42
CA SER A 65 10.67 -0.25 -7.37
C SER A 65 11.17 -1.69 -7.22
N LYS A 66 11.04 -2.28 -6.04
CA LYS A 66 11.52 -3.63 -5.71
C LYS A 66 10.44 -4.70 -5.81
N ASN A 67 9.16 -4.32 -5.68
CA ASN A 67 8.03 -5.25 -5.57
C ASN A 67 7.04 -5.04 -6.73
N THR A 68 7.25 -5.72 -7.85
CA THR A 68 6.39 -5.65 -9.05
C THR A 68 5.02 -6.30 -8.85
N ASP A 69 4.92 -7.22 -7.90
CA ASP A 69 3.73 -7.93 -7.44
C ASP A 69 3.02 -7.21 -6.27
N TRP A 70 3.15 -5.88 -6.22
CA TRP A 70 2.45 -5.02 -5.28
C TRP A 70 1.31 -4.26 -5.94
N ILE A 71 0.11 -4.38 -5.36
CA ILE A 71 -1.07 -3.58 -5.68
C ILE A 71 -1.21 -2.50 -4.60
N PHE A 72 -0.93 -1.25 -4.97
CA PHE A 72 -1.21 -0.13 -4.09
C PHE A 72 -2.71 -0.07 -3.74
N ASN A 73 -3.03 0.03 -2.45
CA ASN A 73 -4.38 0.23 -1.96
C ASN A 73 -4.36 0.88 -0.57
N LEU A 74 -5.54 1.26 -0.07
CA LEU A 74 -5.71 1.60 1.33
C LEU A 74 -5.68 0.34 2.19
N GLY A 75 -5.28 0.50 3.45
CA GLY A 75 -5.37 -0.56 4.46
C GLY A 75 -6.78 -0.77 5.01
N HIS A 76 -7.71 0.15 4.72
CA HIS A 76 -9.10 0.07 5.14
C HIS A 76 -10.01 0.85 4.18
N GLY A 77 -11.32 0.60 4.23
CA GLY A 77 -12.31 1.36 3.46
C GLY A 77 -12.36 2.84 3.82
N PHE A 78 -12.77 3.67 2.85
CA PHE A 78 -12.98 5.09 3.02
C PHE A 78 -14.03 5.40 4.10
N ARG A 79 -13.83 6.53 4.78
CA ARG A 79 -14.89 7.18 5.54
C ARG A 79 -15.70 8.12 4.62
N PRO A 80 -17.00 8.32 4.88
CA PRO A 80 -17.87 9.15 4.03
C PRO A 80 -17.42 10.62 3.92
N ASP A 81 -16.68 11.13 4.90
CA ASP A 81 -16.23 12.52 4.99
C ASP A 81 -14.89 12.80 4.31
N ILE A 82 -14.28 11.81 3.66
CA ILE A 82 -13.01 11.98 2.95
C ILE A 82 -13.20 12.83 1.69
N ASP A 83 -12.31 13.80 1.49
CA ASP A 83 -12.30 14.64 0.31
C ASP A 83 -11.88 13.86 -0.96
N HIS A 84 -12.86 13.62 -1.82
CA HIS A 84 -12.67 12.93 -3.11
C HIS A 84 -11.65 13.61 -4.04
N ILE A 85 -11.39 14.92 -3.90
CA ILE A 85 -10.37 15.61 -4.69
C ILE A 85 -8.97 15.12 -4.30
N LYS A 86 -8.70 14.95 -3.01
CA LYS A 86 -7.44 14.37 -2.51
C LYS A 86 -7.30 12.90 -2.92
N VAL A 87 -8.40 12.14 -2.93
CA VAL A 87 -8.41 10.75 -3.44
C VAL A 87 -8.02 10.71 -4.92
N LYS A 88 -8.62 11.57 -5.74
CA LYS A 88 -8.29 11.68 -7.16
C LYS A 88 -6.81 12.06 -7.35
N TYR A 89 -6.30 13.00 -6.55
CA TYR A 89 -4.88 13.35 -6.56
C TYR A 89 -3.99 12.14 -6.29
N VAL A 90 -4.27 11.33 -5.25
CA VAL A 90 -3.50 10.11 -4.95
C VAL A 90 -3.54 9.12 -6.12
N VAL A 91 -4.72 8.87 -6.70
CA VAL A 91 -4.86 7.94 -7.82
C VAL A 91 -4.04 8.40 -9.02
N GLU A 92 -4.12 9.68 -9.38
CA GLU A 92 -3.36 10.23 -10.50
C GLU A 92 -1.86 10.23 -10.20
N TRP A 93 -1.45 10.52 -8.96
CA TRP A 93 -0.05 10.42 -8.56
C TRP A 93 0.49 9.00 -8.74
N ILE A 94 -0.23 7.99 -8.22
CA ILE A 94 0.19 6.57 -8.29
C ILE A 94 0.32 6.09 -9.75
N LYS A 95 -0.60 6.49 -10.62
CA LYS A 95 -0.56 6.14 -12.05
C LYS A 95 0.62 6.77 -12.79
N ASN A 96 0.98 8.01 -12.45
CA ASN A 96 1.99 8.79 -13.16
C ASN A 96 3.39 8.72 -12.53
N ALA A 97 3.51 8.14 -11.33
CA ALA A 97 4.79 8.01 -10.65
C ALA A 97 5.78 7.20 -11.49
N ASN A 98 7.03 7.69 -11.56
CA ASN A 98 8.13 6.88 -12.08
C ASN A 98 8.57 5.89 -11.01
N TRP A 99 8.07 4.66 -11.13
CA TRP A 99 8.35 3.55 -10.21
C TRP A 99 9.75 2.96 -10.34
N LYS A 100 10.60 3.48 -11.25
CA LYS A 100 11.96 2.99 -11.51
C LYS A 100 12.01 1.49 -11.86
N ARG A 101 10.96 1.00 -12.54
CA ARG A 101 10.77 -0.40 -12.95
C ARG A 101 10.12 -0.46 -14.33
#